data_AF-A0A7V2JSL7-F1
#
_entry.id   AF-A0A7V2JSL7-F1
#
_cell.length_a   1.000
_cell.length_b   1.000
_cell.length_c   1.000
_cell.angle_alpha   90.00
_cell.angle_beta   90.00
_cell.angle_gamma   90.00
#
_symmetry.space_group_name_H-M   'P 1'
#
loop_
_entity.id
_entity.type
_entity.pdbx_description
1 polymer ?
#
loop_
_entity_poly.entity_id
_entity_poly.type
_entity_poly.pdbx_seq_one_letter_code
_entity_poly.pdbx_strand_id
1 'polypeptide(L)'
;MAVKTKKSGNKRKNYGKSSQKKNNTQLPAIKNPFDAWMEYLIYALVILIPLTFPRVTFDQFDIAKMALFRGLTSVILIIWLVKLFTAKKISISWSKWDFLLLGFLALALVSTFTSIHVFSSLQGKYKRYEGLYTFINYAVIYFLALQIFKDKQQIARLSRIISYTAMAVAVYGLIQYIGLDPINWGATPFNARSSFSTFGNPDLLG
;
A
#
# COMPACT_ATOMS: atom_id res chain seq x y z
N MET A 1 -6.17 48.89 70.36
CA MET A 1 -4.89 49.40 69.82
C MET A 1 -3.99 48.22 69.51
N ALA A 2 -3.82 47.88 68.23
CA ALA A 2 -3.04 46.72 67.78
C ALA A 2 -1.67 47.18 67.25
N VAL A 3 -0.59 46.71 67.87
CA VAL A 3 0.80 46.96 67.44
C VAL A 3 1.20 45.87 66.43
N LYS A 4 1.38 46.27 65.17
CA LYS A 4 1.89 45.41 64.08
C LYS A 4 3.41 45.27 64.19
N THR A 5 3.90 44.05 64.39
CA THR A 5 5.31 43.69 64.20
C THR A 5 5.57 43.31 62.73
N LYS A 6 6.52 44.01 62.09
CA LYS A 6 7.02 43.73 60.73
C LYS A 6 7.87 42.46 60.74
N LYS A 7 7.41 41.38 60.09
CA LYS A 7 8.27 40.21 59.77
C LYS A 7 9.10 40.52 58.52
N SER A 8 10.42 40.43 58.69
CA SER A 8 11.43 40.50 57.62
C SER A 8 11.28 39.32 56.65
N GLY A 9 11.17 39.64 55.36
CA GLY A 9 10.97 38.67 54.28
C GLY A 9 12.28 37.98 53.90
N ASN A 10 12.36 36.68 54.18
CA ASN A 10 13.46 35.81 53.76
C ASN A 10 13.24 35.38 52.29
N LYS A 11 13.85 36.10 51.33
CA LYS A 11 13.88 35.71 49.90
C LYS A 11 14.82 34.52 49.70
N ARG A 12 14.31 33.30 49.77
CA ARG A 12 15.01 32.11 49.25
C ARG A 12 14.93 32.11 47.73
N LYS A 13 16.08 32.32 47.06
CA LYS A 13 16.25 32.13 45.61
C LYS A 13 16.10 30.63 45.31
N ASN A 14 14.98 30.25 44.68
CA ASN A 14 14.84 28.95 44.03
C ASN A 14 15.66 28.98 42.74
N TYR A 15 16.84 28.37 42.76
CA TYR A 15 17.54 28.01 41.53
C TYR A 15 16.75 26.90 40.84
N GLY A 16 16.32 27.20 39.61
CA GLY A 16 15.44 26.37 38.81
C GLY A 16 15.97 24.95 38.63
N LYS A 17 15.09 23.98 38.84
CA LYS A 17 15.25 22.61 38.36
C LYS A 17 15.47 22.67 36.85
N SER A 18 16.69 22.37 36.42
CA SER A 18 17.00 22.07 35.03
C SER A 18 16.06 20.96 34.57
N SER A 19 15.18 21.29 33.64
CA SER A 19 14.24 20.37 33.02
C SER A 19 15.05 19.29 32.27
N GLN A 20 15.30 18.16 32.93
CA GLN A 20 15.80 16.96 32.27
C GLN A 20 14.70 16.47 31.31
N LYS A 21 14.79 16.94 30.07
CA LYS A 21 14.06 16.40 28.93
C LYS A 21 14.54 14.96 28.76
N LYS A 22 13.86 14.00 29.39
CA LYS A 22 14.04 12.57 29.13
C LYS A 22 13.71 12.34 27.67
N ASN A 23 14.73 12.36 26.83
CA ASN A 23 14.69 11.77 25.50
C ASN A 23 14.57 10.26 25.70
N ASN A 24 13.37 9.79 26.04
CA ASN A 24 12.99 8.40 25.89
C ASN A 24 12.88 8.14 24.39
N THR A 25 14.02 8.04 23.71
CA THR A 25 14.10 7.35 22.43
C THR A 25 13.89 5.88 22.78
N GLN A 26 12.62 5.50 23.00
CA GLN A 26 12.23 4.10 23.05
C GLN A 26 12.70 3.51 21.73
N LEU A 27 13.71 2.64 21.80
CA LEU A 27 14.12 1.83 20.66
C LEU A 27 12.84 1.16 20.13
N PRO A 28 12.57 1.25 18.81
CA PRO A 28 11.34 0.69 18.26
C PRO A 28 11.24 -0.77 18.71
N ALA A 29 10.12 -1.14 19.33
CA ALA A 29 9.88 -2.51 19.77
C ALA A 29 10.22 -3.45 18.61
N ILE A 30 11.03 -4.48 18.88
CA ILE A 30 11.44 -5.44 17.87
C ILE A 30 10.17 -5.99 17.23
N LYS A 31 9.92 -5.60 15.98
CA LYS A 31 8.73 -6.01 15.25
C LYS A 31 8.73 -7.53 15.15
N ASN A 32 7.57 -8.13 15.36
CA ASN A 32 7.37 -9.55 15.11
C ASN A 32 7.85 -9.87 13.68
N PRO A 33 8.66 -10.93 13.46
CA PRO A 33 9.17 -11.26 12.14
C PRO A 33 8.06 -11.35 11.08
N PHE A 34 6.88 -11.88 11.43
CA PHE A 34 5.74 -11.94 10.51
C PHE A 34 5.29 -10.55 10.04
N ASP A 35 5.26 -9.56 10.94
CA ASP A 35 4.85 -8.19 10.60
C ASP A 35 5.86 -7.50 9.70
N ALA A 36 7.16 -7.74 9.95
CA ALA A 36 8.22 -7.24 9.07
C ALA A 36 8.11 -7.84 7.66
N TRP A 37 7.95 -9.16 7.55
CA TRP A 37 7.80 -9.84 6.26
C TRP A 37 6.59 -9.34 5.46
N MET A 38 5.43 -9.21 6.11
CA MET A 38 4.23 -8.69 5.45
C MET A 38 4.41 -7.24 4.98
N GLU A 39 5.04 -6.38 5.80
CA GLU A 39 5.35 -4.99 5.42
C GLU A 39 6.28 -4.94 4.19
N TYR A 40 7.35 -5.73 4.17
CA TYR A 40 8.27 -5.80 3.03
C TYR A 40 7.62 -6.36 1.76
N LEU A 41 6.72 -7.34 1.89
CA LEU A 41 5.98 -7.87 0.74
C LEU A 41 5.02 -6.83 0.14
N ILE A 42 4.41 -5.97 0.96
CA ILE A 42 3.63 -4.84 0.44
C ILE A 42 4.54 -3.82 -0.27
N TYR A 43 5.73 -3.56 0.26
CA TYR A 43 6.70 -2.70 -0.44
C TYR A 43 7.13 -3.29 -1.78
N ALA A 44 7.39 -4.60 -1.82
CA ALA A 44 7.68 -5.31 -3.05
C ALA A 44 6.50 -5.21 -4.03
N LEU A 45 5.26 -5.34 -3.57
CA LEU A 45 4.05 -5.20 -4.39
C LEU A 45 3.98 -3.81 -5.03
N VAL A 46 4.19 -2.75 -4.25
CA VAL A 46 4.16 -1.35 -4.72
C VAL A 46 5.26 -1.05 -5.73
N ILE A 47 6.44 -1.67 -5.58
CA ILE A 47 7.58 -1.44 -6.48
C ILE A 47 7.46 -2.29 -7.75
N LEU A 48 7.18 -3.58 -7.60
CA LEU A 48 7.22 -4.54 -8.69
C LEU A 48 6.07 -4.34 -9.67
N ILE A 49 4.83 -4.16 -9.20
CA ILE A 49 3.67 -4.02 -10.11
C ILE A 49 3.90 -2.95 -11.19
N PRO A 50 4.24 -1.70 -10.85
CA PRO A 50 4.45 -0.69 -11.88
C PRO A 50 5.75 -0.91 -12.65
N LEU A 51 6.80 -1.51 -12.07
CA LEU A 51 8.09 -1.66 -12.77
C LEU A 51 8.21 -2.94 -13.61
N THR A 52 7.29 -3.88 -13.50
CA THR A 52 7.33 -5.13 -14.27
C THR A 52 6.55 -5.02 -15.58
N PHE A 53 7.22 -5.35 -16.68
CA PHE A 53 6.66 -5.44 -18.04
C PHE A 53 7.37 -6.58 -18.79
N PRO A 54 7.07 -7.86 -18.49
CA PRO A 54 7.75 -8.97 -19.14
C PRO A 54 7.40 -9.04 -20.63
N ARG A 55 8.43 -9.30 -21.43
CA ARG A 55 8.38 -9.34 -22.90
C ARG A 55 8.01 -10.71 -23.49
N VAL A 56 7.72 -11.68 -22.63
CA VAL A 56 7.52 -13.09 -23.02
C VAL A 56 6.06 -13.35 -23.46
N THR A 57 5.11 -12.54 -23.01
CA THR A 57 3.67 -12.73 -23.27
C THR A 57 3.13 -11.74 -24.31
N PHE A 58 2.13 -12.17 -25.10
CA PHE A 58 1.42 -11.31 -26.06
C PHE A 58 0.70 -10.13 -25.38
N ASP A 59 0.32 -10.30 -24.12
CA ASP A 59 -0.13 -9.24 -23.23
C ASP A 59 1.03 -8.93 -22.28
N GLN A 60 1.78 -7.88 -22.60
CA GLN A 60 3.08 -7.56 -22.00
C GLN A 60 2.95 -6.81 -20.67
N PHE A 61 1.75 -6.30 -20.36
CA PHE A 61 1.52 -5.39 -19.24
C PHE A 61 0.47 -5.91 -18.26
N ASP A 62 -0.67 -6.39 -18.73
CA ASP A 62 -1.81 -6.64 -17.83
C ASP A 62 -1.71 -8.01 -17.15
N ILE A 63 -1.40 -9.07 -17.89
CA ILE A 63 -1.33 -10.44 -17.34
C ILE A 63 -0.28 -10.54 -16.23
N ALA A 64 0.92 -10.05 -16.50
CA ALA A 64 2.04 -10.20 -15.58
C ALA A 64 1.82 -9.46 -14.27
N LYS A 65 1.33 -8.22 -14.35
CA LYS A 65 1.05 -7.40 -13.18
C LYS A 65 -0.08 -7.99 -12.36
N MET A 66 -1.14 -8.47 -13.02
CA MET A 66 -2.25 -9.12 -12.31
C MET A 66 -1.81 -10.43 -11.66
N ALA A 67 -0.98 -11.23 -12.32
CA ALA A 67 -0.44 -12.47 -11.75
C ALA A 67 0.47 -12.18 -10.55
N LEU A 68 1.37 -11.20 -10.65
CA LEU A 68 2.23 -10.76 -9.54
C LEU A 68 1.41 -10.22 -8.37
N PHE A 69 0.41 -9.38 -8.65
CA PHE A 69 -0.48 -8.82 -7.65
C PHE A 69 -1.23 -9.91 -6.88
N ARG A 70 -1.86 -10.84 -7.60
CA ARG A 70 -2.59 -11.98 -7.00
C ARG A 70 -1.67 -12.92 -6.22
N GLY A 71 -0.51 -13.26 -6.80
CA GLY A 71 0.48 -14.14 -6.17
C GLY A 71 1.03 -13.56 -4.87
N LEU A 72 1.52 -12.31 -4.89
CA LEU A 72 2.03 -11.66 -3.69
C LEU A 72 0.94 -11.46 -2.62
N THR A 73 -0.27 -11.07 -3.03
CA THR A 73 -1.38 -10.90 -2.07
C THR A 73 -1.72 -12.22 -1.37
N SER A 74 -1.71 -13.34 -2.11
CA SER A 74 -1.94 -14.68 -1.55
C SER A 74 -0.82 -15.08 -0.57
N VAL A 75 0.44 -14.77 -0.87
CA VAL A 75 1.57 -15.02 0.05
C VAL A 75 1.41 -14.20 1.35
N ILE A 76 1.07 -12.91 1.25
CA ILE A 76 0.86 -12.06 2.43
C ILE A 76 -0.32 -12.60 3.26
N LEU A 77 -1.40 -13.01 2.60
CA LEU A 77 -2.57 -13.59 3.27
C LEU A 77 -2.20 -14.87 4.04
N ILE A 78 -1.43 -15.78 3.43
CA ILE A 78 -0.97 -17.01 4.09
C ILE A 78 -0.13 -16.68 5.33
N ILE A 79 0.81 -15.74 5.22
CA ILE A 79 1.64 -15.31 6.36
C ILE A 79 0.77 -14.73 7.47
N TRP A 80 -0.22 -13.92 7.12
CA TRP A 80 -1.15 -13.34 8.09
C TRP A 80 -2.00 -14.41 8.78
N LEU A 81 -2.50 -15.40 8.04
CA LEU A 81 -3.25 -16.54 8.60
C LEU A 81 -2.37 -17.38 9.54
N VAL A 82 -1.14 -17.71 9.14
CA VAL A 82 -0.18 -18.43 10.00
C VAL A 82 0.10 -17.64 11.28
N LYS A 83 0.26 -16.31 11.18
CA LYS A 83 0.40 -15.43 12.34
C LYS A 83 -0.82 -15.52 13.26
N LEU A 84 -2.03 -15.52 12.72
CA LEU A 84 -3.26 -15.65 13.52
C LEU A 84 -3.31 -16.96 14.32
N PHE A 85 -2.97 -18.09 13.68
CA PHE A 85 -2.97 -19.39 14.35
C PHE A 85 -1.85 -19.53 15.39
N THR A 86 -0.75 -18.80 15.23
CA THR A 86 0.40 -18.84 16.16
C THR A 86 0.26 -17.81 17.30
N ALA A 87 -0.57 -16.78 17.13
CA ALA A 87 -0.70 -15.70 18.09
C ALA A 87 -1.52 -16.13 19.31
N LYS A 88 -0.96 -15.94 20.51
CA LYS A 88 -1.69 -16.14 21.79
C LYS A 88 -2.87 -15.17 21.97
N LYS A 89 -2.81 -14.01 21.32
CA LYS A 89 -3.87 -13.00 21.34
C LYS A 89 -4.11 -12.49 19.93
N ILE A 90 -5.28 -12.76 19.42
CA ILE A 90 -5.73 -12.26 18.12
C ILE A 90 -6.15 -10.80 18.30
N SER A 91 -5.55 -9.91 17.51
CA SER A 91 -5.97 -8.50 17.42
C SER A 91 -6.24 -8.17 15.97
N ILE A 92 -7.52 -8.10 15.61
CA ILE A 92 -7.99 -7.73 14.28
C ILE A 92 -8.48 -6.28 14.37
N SER A 93 -7.91 -5.43 13.53
CA SER A 93 -8.33 -4.05 13.40
C SER A 93 -9.50 -3.99 12.41
N TRP A 94 -10.51 -3.18 12.73
CA TRP A 94 -11.66 -2.92 11.86
C TRP A 94 -11.81 -1.42 11.66
N SER A 95 -12.26 -1.02 10.48
CA SER A 95 -12.54 0.36 10.09
C SER A 95 -14.01 0.49 9.67
N LYS A 96 -14.58 1.69 9.81
CA LYS A 96 -15.94 1.99 9.35
C LYS A 96 -16.10 1.78 7.84
N TRP A 97 -15.00 1.95 7.09
CA TRP A 97 -14.96 1.75 5.64
C TRP A 97 -15.08 0.28 5.23
N ASP A 98 -14.84 -0.65 6.15
CA ASP A 98 -14.94 -2.08 5.88
C ASP A 98 -16.39 -2.46 5.53
N PHE A 99 -17.38 -1.84 6.16
CA PHE A 99 -18.79 -2.05 5.84
C PHE A 99 -19.15 -1.59 4.44
N LEU A 100 -18.57 -0.47 3.98
CA LEU A 100 -18.81 0.02 2.63
C LEU A 100 -18.18 -0.91 1.59
N LEU A 101 -16.98 -1.40 1.87
CA LEU A 101 -16.29 -2.39 1.03
C LEU A 101 -17.06 -3.72 0.96
N LEU A 102 -17.56 -4.21 2.09
CA LEU A 102 -18.38 -5.43 2.13
C LEU A 102 -19.70 -5.25 1.39
N GLY A 103 -20.35 -4.09 1.50
CA GLY A 103 -21.55 -3.76 0.73
C GLY A 103 -21.27 -3.75 -0.78
N PHE A 104 -20.17 -3.13 -1.20
CA PHE A 104 -19.73 -3.17 -2.60
C PHE A 104 -19.48 -4.60 -3.08
N LEU A 105 -18.77 -5.43 -2.31
CA LEU A 105 -18.52 -6.83 -2.67
C LEU A 105 -19.81 -7.64 -2.76
N ALA A 106 -20.78 -7.41 -1.86
CA ALA A 106 -22.07 -8.06 -1.91
C ALA A 106 -22.83 -7.69 -3.21
N LEU A 107 -22.81 -6.42 -3.59
CA LEU A 107 -23.39 -5.98 -4.87
C LEU A 107 -22.67 -6.57 -6.07
N ALA A 108 -21.33 -6.63 -6.05
CA ALA A 108 -20.53 -7.24 -7.10
C ALA A 108 -20.82 -8.75 -7.23
N LEU A 109 -21.00 -9.45 -6.10
CA LEU A 109 -21.44 -10.84 -6.06
C LEU A 109 -22.80 -11.02 -6.71
N VAL A 110 -23.81 -10.26 -6.26
CA VAL A 110 -25.16 -10.32 -6.83
C VAL A 110 -25.12 -10.05 -8.33
N SER A 111 -24.45 -8.97 -8.75
CA SER A 111 -24.28 -8.62 -10.16
C SER A 111 -23.65 -9.76 -10.97
N THR A 112 -22.61 -10.41 -10.42
CA THR A 112 -21.93 -11.54 -11.06
C THR A 112 -22.87 -12.73 -11.28
N PHE A 113 -23.69 -13.09 -10.28
CA PHE A 113 -24.64 -14.20 -10.39
C PHE A 113 -25.86 -13.88 -11.26
N THR A 114 -26.27 -12.62 -11.34
CA THR A 114 -27.35 -12.16 -12.24
C THR A 114 -26.89 -11.94 -13.67
N SER A 115 -25.59 -12.06 -13.94
CA SER A 115 -25.01 -11.80 -15.25
C SER A 115 -25.32 -12.91 -16.25
N ILE A 116 -25.57 -12.51 -17.50
CA ILE A 116 -25.79 -13.42 -18.64
C ILE A 116 -24.57 -14.35 -18.84
N HIS A 117 -23.37 -13.84 -18.57
CA HIS A 117 -22.11 -14.59 -18.68
C HIS A 117 -21.35 -14.57 -17.36
N VAL A 118 -21.83 -15.39 -16.41
CA VAL A 118 -21.27 -15.52 -15.05
C VAL A 118 -19.76 -15.81 -15.08
N PHE A 119 -19.30 -16.72 -15.94
CA PHE A 119 -17.87 -17.07 -16.02
C PHE A 119 -16.97 -15.88 -16.43
N SER A 120 -17.44 -15.07 -17.38
CA SER A 120 -16.73 -13.84 -17.78
C SER A 120 -16.76 -12.78 -16.68
N SER A 121 -17.80 -12.79 -15.85
CA SER A 121 -17.97 -11.86 -14.73
C SER A 121 -17.11 -12.25 -13.51
N LEU A 122 -16.86 -13.55 -13.33
CA LEU A 122 -15.94 -14.07 -12.30
C LEU A 122 -14.48 -13.71 -12.58
N GLN A 123 -14.00 -14.01 -13.80
CA GLN A 123 -12.60 -13.87 -14.16
C GLN A 123 -12.24 -12.48 -14.74
N GLY A 124 -13.22 -11.80 -15.32
CA GLY A 124 -13.02 -10.60 -16.13
C GLY A 124 -12.70 -10.95 -17.59
N LYS A 125 -12.89 -9.96 -18.48
CA LYS A 125 -12.61 -10.11 -19.92
C LYS A 125 -11.09 -10.08 -20.18
N TYR A 126 -10.65 -10.79 -21.22
CA TYR A 126 -9.29 -10.75 -21.73
C TYR A 126 -8.84 -9.29 -21.99
N LYS A 127 -7.60 -8.95 -21.60
CA LYS A 127 -7.01 -7.57 -21.56
C LYS A 127 -7.58 -6.59 -20.53
N ARG A 128 -8.47 -7.02 -19.64
CA ARG A 128 -8.90 -6.20 -18.49
C ARG A 128 -8.76 -6.94 -17.17
N TYR A 129 -9.03 -8.26 -17.14
CA TYR A 129 -8.89 -9.10 -15.94
C TYR A 129 -9.59 -8.55 -14.68
N GLU A 130 -10.54 -7.63 -14.84
CA GLU A 130 -11.36 -7.02 -13.79
C GLU A 130 -12.65 -7.82 -13.63
N GLY A 131 -12.56 -8.96 -12.94
CA GLY A 131 -13.71 -9.76 -12.53
C GLY A 131 -13.88 -9.77 -11.01
N LEU A 132 -14.86 -10.50 -10.52
CA LEU A 132 -15.12 -10.64 -9.08
C LEU A 132 -13.87 -11.05 -8.28
N TYR A 133 -13.04 -11.96 -8.82
CA TYR A 133 -11.80 -12.37 -8.13
C TYR A 133 -10.83 -11.22 -7.91
N THR A 134 -10.78 -10.26 -8.83
CA THR A 134 -9.92 -9.09 -8.71
C THR A 134 -10.46 -8.13 -7.65
N PHE A 135 -11.78 -7.92 -7.59
CA PHE A 135 -12.39 -7.14 -6.51
C PHE A 135 -12.19 -7.76 -5.13
N ILE A 136 -12.29 -9.09 -5.01
CA ILE A 136 -11.97 -9.80 -3.78
C ILE A 136 -10.49 -9.58 -3.42
N ASN A 137 -9.58 -9.67 -4.39
CA ASN A 137 -8.15 -9.46 -4.14
C ASN A 137 -7.85 -8.02 -3.68
N TYR A 138 -8.52 -7.01 -4.25
CA TYR A 138 -8.44 -5.62 -3.80
C TYR A 138 -8.92 -5.46 -2.35
N ALA A 139 -10.02 -6.13 -1.99
CA ALA A 139 -10.52 -6.10 -0.62
C ALA A 139 -9.55 -6.78 0.38
N VAL A 140 -8.96 -7.91 -0.02
CA VAL A 140 -7.97 -8.63 0.79
C VAL A 140 -6.74 -7.77 1.02
N ILE A 141 -6.15 -7.15 -0.02
CA ILE A 141 -4.94 -6.33 0.18
C ILE A 141 -5.24 -5.08 1.03
N TYR A 142 -6.42 -4.46 0.87
CA TYR A 142 -6.86 -3.36 1.73
C TYR A 142 -6.92 -3.82 3.19
N PHE A 143 -7.58 -4.95 3.45
CA PHE A 143 -7.72 -5.46 4.80
C PHE A 143 -6.36 -5.83 5.41
N LEU A 144 -5.48 -6.48 4.66
CA LEU A 144 -4.12 -6.79 5.10
C LEU A 144 -3.33 -5.52 5.41
N ALA A 145 -3.40 -4.50 4.56
CA ALA A 145 -2.76 -3.21 4.81
C ALA A 145 -3.24 -2.59 6.14
N LEU A 146 -4.55 -2.68 6.42
CA LEU A 146 -5.13 -2.22 7.68
C LEU A 146 -4.60 -2.99 8.90
N GLN A 147 -4.27 -4.29 8.75
CA GLN A 147 -3.67 -5.08 9.82
C GLN A 147 -2.17 -4.78 10.03
N ILE A 148 -1.46 -4.38 8.98
CA ILE A 148 0.02 -4.21 8.98
C ILE A 148 0.43 -2.79 9.37
N PHE A 149 -0.25 -1.77 8.82
CA PHE A 149 0.13 -0.37 8.99
C PHE A 149 -0.63 0.27 10.15
N LYS A 150 -0.03 0.24 11.33
CA LYS A 150 -0.60 0.83 12.56
C LYS A 150 0.07 2.15 12.95
N ASP A 151 1.33 2.32 12.56
CA ASP A 151 2.13 3.49 12.93
C ASP A 151 2.23 4.51 11.80
N LYS A 152 2.17 5.80 12.16
CA LYS A 152 2.38 6.91 11.22
C LYS A 152 3.72 6.82 10.48
N GLN A 153 4.75 6.28 11.13
CA GLN A 153 6.08 6.11 10.52
C GLN A 153 6.08 5.05 9.41
N GLN A 154 5.33 3.96 9.57
CA GLN A 154 5.21 2.92 8.53
C GLN A 154 4.46 3.47 7.31
N ILE A 155 3.38 4.23 7.56
CA ILE A 155 2.61 4.89 6.50
C ILE A 155 3.50 5.89 5.75
N ALA A 156 4.26 6.73 6.47
CA ALA A 156 5.18 7.68 5.85
C ALA A 156 6.31 7.01 5.05
N ARG A 157 6.71 5.78 5.41
CA ARG A 157 7.67 4.97 4.65
C ARG A 157 7.02 4.42 3.38
N LEU A 158 5.80 3.87 3.49
CA LEU A 158 5.02 3.40 2.36
C LEU A 158 4.80 4.52 1.34
N SER A 159 4.38 5.72 1.78
CA SER A 159 4.18 6.87 0.91
C SER A 159 5.47 7.27 0.18
N ARG A 160 6.62 7.27 0.86
CA ARG A 160 7.93 7.53 0.22
C ARG A 160 8.26 6.50 -0.85
N ILE A 161 8.02 5.22 -0.58
CA ILE A 161 8.25 4.15 -1.56
C ILE A 161 7.34 4.35 -2.78
N ILE A 162 6.05 4.63 -2.59
CA ILE A 162 5.12 4.94 -3.68
C ILE A 162 5.66 6.11 -4.51
N SER A 163 6.08 7.21 -3.86
CA SER A 163 6.60 8.39 -4.57
C SER A 163 7.86 8.08 -5.38
N TYR A 164 8.81 7.32 -4.83
CA TYR A 164 10.03 6.94 -5.57
C TYR A 164 9.73 6.01 -6.73
N THR A 165 8.81 5.06 -6.56
CA THR A 165 8.38 4.19 -7.65
C THR A 165 7.68 4.98 -8.75
N ALA A 166 6.75 5.87 -8.40
CA ALA A 166 6.06 6.74 -9.36
C ALA A 166 7.04 7.64 -10.10
N MET A 167 8.05 8.19 -9.40
CA MET A 167 9.12 8.96 -10.03
C MET A 167 9.91 8.11 -11.04
N ALA A 168 10.28 6.87 -10.70
CA ALA A 168 10.99 5.98 -11.63
C ALA A 168 10.16 5.69 -12.90
N VAL A 169 8.86 5.45 -12.73
CA VAL A 169 7.91 5.25 -13.83
C VAL A 169 7.77 6.52 -14.69
N ALA A 170 7.68 7.69 -14.07
CA ALA A 170 7.59 8.96 -14.79
C ALA A 170 8.87 9.26 -15.60
N VAL A 171 10.04 9.01 -15.02
CA VAL A 171 11.33 9.14 -15.73
C VAL A 171 11.39 8.21 -16.92
N TYR A 172 10.94 6.96 -16.78
CA TYR A 172 10.87 6.02 -17.90
C TYR A 172 9.92 6.52 -19.00
N GLY A 173 8.72 6.99 -18.64
CA GLY A 173 7.79 7.59 -19.61
C GLY A 173 8.37 8.80 -20.35
N LEU A 174 9.14 9.65 -19.66
CA LEU A 174 9.82 10.78 -20.30
C LEU A 174 10.88 10.31 -21.31
N ILE A 175 11.64 9.26 -21.01
CA ILE A 175 12.62 8.65 -21.94
C ILE A 175 11.92 8.13 -23.19
N GLN A 176 10.73 7.50 -23.03
CA GLN A 176 9.92 7.07 -24.17
C GLN A 176 9.42 8.24 -25.00
N TYR A 177 8.95 9.32 -24.35
CA TYR A 177 8.42 10.51 -25.03
C TYR A 177 9.45 11.18 -25.93
N ILE A 178 10.72 11.26 -25.49
CA ILE A 178 11.80 11.86 -26.27
C ILE A 178 12.37 10.93 -27.37
N GLY A 179 11.79 9.73 -27.53
CA GLY A 179 12.17 8.78 -28.58
C GLY A 179 13.43 7.96 -28.27
N LEU A 180 13.93 8.00 -27.03
CA LEU A 180 15.09 7.23 -26.58
C LEU A 180 14.68 5.93 -25.88
N ASP A 181 13.53 5.35 -26.23
CA ASP A 181 13.06 4.11 -25.63
C ASP A 181 14.09 2.99 -25.92
N PRO A 182 14.76 2.43 -24.88
CA PRO A 182 15.72 1.35 -25.08
C PRO A 182 15.06 0.04 -25.48
N ILE A 183 13.72 -0.05 -25.44
CA ILE A 183 12.95 -1.23 -25.73
C ILE A 183 12.24 -1.08 -27.07
N ASN A 184 12.46 -2.03 -27.97
CA ASN A 184 11.68 -2.16 -29.18
C ASN A 184 10.39 -2.94 -28.88
N TRP A 185 9.26 -2.23 -28.88
CA TRP A 185 7.94 -2.77 -28.56
C TRP A 185 7.23 -3.41 -29.77
N GLY A 186 7.88 -3.46 -30.94
CA GLY A 186 7.28 -3.97 -32.18
C GLY A 186 6.19 -3.04 -32.72
N ALA A 187 5.15 -3.60 -33.35
CA ALA A 187 4.00 -2.83 -33.83
C ALA A 187 3.09 -2.41 -32.67
N THR A 188 3.47 -1.36 -31.95
CA THR A 188 2.59 -0.73 -30.96
C THR A 188 1.46 0.02 -31.68
N PRO A 189 0.20 -0.09 -31.25
CA PRO A 189 -0.92 0.66 -31.84
C PRO A 189 -0.88 2.18 -31.53
N PHE A 190 0.20 2.67 -30.93
CA PHE A 190 0.35 4.05 -30.44
C PHE A 190 1.37 4.82 -31.28
N ASN A 191 1.12 6.11 -31.48
CA ASN A 191 2.03 7.01 -32.20
C ASN A 191 3.40 7.08 -31.50
N ALA A 192 4.48 7.32 -32.25
CA ALA A 192 5.86 7.41 -31.73
C ALA A 192 6.08 8.51 -30.65
N ARG A 193 5.09 9.39 -30.42
CA ARG A 193 5.13 10.44 -29.38
C ARG A 193 4.19 10.18 -28.20
N SER A 194 3.51 9.03 -28.15
CA SER A 194 2.64 8.66 -27.03
C SER A 194 3.47 7.91 -25.98
N SER A 195 3.75 8.55 -24.85
CA SER A 195 4.38 7.87 -23.71
C SER A 195 3.34 7.01 -23.00
N PHE A 196 3.51 5.68 -23.04
CA PHE A 196 2.69 4.72 -22.29
C PHE A 196 3.34 4.25 -20.99
N SER A 197 4.57 4.70 -20.74
CA SER A 197 5.43 4.30 -19.63
C SER A 197 5.44 2.78 -19.42
N THR A 198 5.63 2.33 -18.19
CA THR A 198 5.53 0.92 -17.81
C THR A 198 4.07 0.44 -17.74
N PHE A 199 3.08 1.34 -17.90
CA PHE A 199 1.66 1.03 -17.81
C PHE A 199 1.07 0.47 -19.10
N GLY A 200 1.72 0.66 -20.25
CA GLY A 200 1.29 0.04 -21.51
C GLY A 200 0.09 0.72 -22.18
N ASN A 201 -0.41 1.82 -21.60
CA ASN A 201 -1.47 2.65 -22.17
C ASN A 201 -1.24 4.14 -21.78
N PRO A 202 -1.17 5.08 -22.74
CA PRO A 202 -1.00 6.51 -22.46
C PRO A 202 -2.19 7.15 -21.73
N ASP A 203 -3.37 6.53 -21.75
CA ASP A 203 -4.57 7.02 -21.05
C ASP A 203 -4.59 6.66 -19.55
N LEU A 204 -3.69 5.76 -19.13
CA LEU A 204 -3.52 5.43 -17.71
C LEU A 204 -2.54 6.45 -17.12
N LEU A 205 -3.09 7.41 -16.37
CA LEU A 205 -2.28 8.34 -15.57
C LEU A 205 -1.46 7.52 -14.56
N GLY A 206 -0.14 7.46 -14.79
CA GLY A 206 0.81 6.89 -13.85
C GLY A 206 0.91 7.68 -12.55
#